data_AF-A0A3P7J113-F1
#
_entry.id   AF-A0A3P7J113-F1
#
_cell.length_a   1.000
_cell.length_b   1.000
_cell.length_c   1.000
_cell.angle_alpha   90.00
_cell.angle_beta   90.00
_cell.angle_gamma   90.00
#
_symmetry.space_group_name_H-M   'P 1'
#
loop_
_entity.id
_entity.type
_entity.pdbx_description
1 polymer ?
#
loop_
_entity_poly.entity_id
_entity_poly.type
_entity_poly.pdbx_seq_one_letter_code
_entity_poly.pdbx_strand_id
1 'polypeptide(L)'
;MRKLEKLSNKLSRPSAQYKVALLEARRAGILKNLFVGISFCCMGLVNFSSFALAFYVGITWAVDGQIQLQDLLTTFFSVMMGSLALGQAGPQFAVLGAAQGAAASIYEVLDREPEIDSSSKLGRRDVKIKGNIEVKDIVFNYPSRPDVQVRSYLTLR
;
A
#
# COMPACT_ATOMS: atom_id res chain seq x y z
N MET A 1 -38.38 -29.78 6.17
CA MET A 1 -38.87 -29.38 4.83
C MET A 1 -39.13 -27.86 4.72
N ARG A 2 -40.15 -27.26 5.35
CA ARG A 2 -40.47 -25.81 5.21
C ARG A 2 -39.37 -24.80 5.60
N LYS A 3 -38.46 -25.15 6.51
CA LYS A 3 -37.35 -24.27 6.95
C LYS A 3 -36.25 -24.14 5.89
N LEU A 4 -36.01 -25.21 5.12
CA LEU A 4 -35.05 -25.23 4.01
C LEU A 4 -35.57 -24.47 2.80
N GLU A 5 -36.88 -24.55 2.54
CA GLU A 5 -37.54 -23.81 1.46
C GLU A 5 -37.52 -22.29 1.71
N LYS A 6 -37.76 -21.85 2.97
CA LYS A 6 -37.61 -20.44 3.37
C LYS A 6 -36.16 -19.94 3.27
N LEU A 7 -35.17 -20.76 3.61
CA LEU A 7 -33.75 -20.42 3.48
C LEU A 7 -33.34 -20.32 2.00
N SER A 8 -33.77 -21.27 1.17
CA SER A 8 -33.57 -21.23 -0.29
C SER A 8 -34.15 -19.96 -0.91
N ASN A 9 -35.39 -19.60 -0.54
CA ASN A 9 -36.03 -18.36 -1.03
C ASN A 9 -35.39 -17.08 -0.48
N LYS A 10 -34.74 -17.13 0.69
CA LYS A 10 -34.00 -15.98 1.26
C LYS A 10 -32.65 -15.77 0.56
N LEU A 11 -32.01 -16.85 0.09
CA LEU A 11 -30.73 -16.85 -0.63
C LEU A 11 -30.88 -16.65 -2.15
N SER A 12 -32.06 -16.91 -2.72
CA SER A 12 -32.31 -16.74 -4.15
C SER A 12 -32.24 -15.28 -4.61
N ARG A 13 -32.71 -14.34 -3.77
CA ARG A 13 -32.66 -12.90 -4.06
C ARG A 13 -31.22 -12.32 -4.15
N PRO A 14 -30.33 -12.50 -3.15
CA PRO A 14 -28.96 -12.01 -3.24
C PRO A 14 -28.13 -12.73 -4.32
N SER A 15 -28.37 -14.02 -4.54
CA SER A 15 -27.67 -14.76 -5.61
C SER A 15 -28.09 -14.30 -7.01
N ALA A 16 -29.35 -13.90 -7.21
CA ALA A 16 -29.80 -13.31 -8.47
C ALA A 16 -29.16 -11.93 -8.72
N GLN A 17 -29.10 -11.06 -7.71
CA GLN A 17 -28.42 -9.75 -7.82
C GLN A 17 -26.92 -9.91 -8.10
N TYR A 18 -26.27 -10.86 -7.42
CA TYR A 18 -24.86 -11.17 -7.65
C TYR A 18 -24.60 -11.69 -9.07
N LYS A 19 -25.50 -12.50 -9.64
CA LYS A 19 -25.41 -12.96 -11.04
C LYS A 19 -25.47 -11.80 -12.04
N VAL A 20 -26.32 -10.80 -11.79
CA VAL A 20 -26.42 -9.61 -12.66
C VAL A 20 -25.12 -8.80 -12.60
N ALA A 21 -24.61 -8.51 -11.41
CA ALA A 21 -23.34 -7.82 -11.24
C ALA A 21 -22.16 -8.58 -11.87
N LEU A 22 -22.14 -9.92 -11.77
CA LEU A 22 -21.14 -10.76 -12.42
C LEU A 22 -21.21 -10.73 -13.95
N LEU A 23 -22.41 -10.64 -14.54
CA LEU A 23 -22.54 -10.57 -15.99
C LEU A 23 -21.99 -9.25 -16.55
N GLU A 24 -22.21 -8.15 -15.84
CA GLU A 24 -21.61 -6.85 -16.17
C GLU A 24 -20.09 -6.89 -16.03
N ALA A 25 -19.58 -7.40 -14.90
CA ALA A 25 -18.15 -7.59 -14.68
C ALA A 25 -17.51 -8.53 -15.72
N ARG A 26 -18.23 -9.58 -16.14
CA ARG A 26 -17.75 -10.54 -17.15
C ARG A 26 -17.62 -9.88 -18.52
N ARG A 27 -18.61 -9.09 -18.96
CA ARG A 27 -18.55 -8.39 -20.25
C ARG A 27 -17.39 -7.38 -20.26
N ALA A 28 -17.24 -6.60 -19.19
CA ALA A 28 -16.12 -5.68 -19.02
C ALA A 28 -14.77 -6.43 -18.99
N GLY A 29 -14.72 -7.58 -18.31
CA GLY A 29 -13.55 -8.43 -18.22
C GLY A 29 -13.12 -9.01 -19.58
N ILE A 30 -14.06 -9.48 -20.40
CA ILE A 30 -13.75 -10.01 -21.75
C ILE A 30 -13.14 -8.91 -22.62
N LEU A 31 -13.75 -7.72 -22.64
CA LEU A 31 -13.23 -6.60 -23.41
C LEU A 31 -11.85 -6.15 -22.91
N LYS A 32 -11.68 -6.02 -21.59
CA LYS A 32 -10.40 -5.70 -20.96
C LYS A 32 -9.31 -6.71 -21.33
N ASN A 33 -9.58 -8.00 -21.23
CA ASN A 33 -8.61 -9.04 -21.55
C ASN A 33 -8.23 -9.04 -23.03
N LEU A 34 -9.17 -8.74 -23.94
CA LEU A 34 -8.86 -8.56 -25.35
C LEU A 34 -7.88 -7.40 -25.56
N PHE A 35 -8.14 -6.24 -24.96
CA PHE A 35 -7.23 -5.08 -25.03
C PHE A 35 -5.86 -5.38 -24.42
N VAL A 36 -5.82 -6.08 -23.28
CA VAL A 36 -4.56 -6.50 -22.64
C VAL A 36 -3.79 -7.45 -23.55
N GLY A 37 -4.47 -8.41 -24.18
CA GLY A 37 -3.86 -9.34 -25.13
C GLY A 37 -3.27 -8.64 -26.35
N ILE A 38 -4.03 -7.74 -26.98
CA ILE A 38 -3.55 -6.94 -28.13
C ILE A 38 -2.34 -6.08 -27.71
N SER A 39 -2.42 -5.41 -26.56
CA SER A 39 -1.32 -4.61 -26.03
C SER A 39 -0.05 -5.45 -25.82
N PHE A 40 -0.19 -6.64 -25.24
CA PHE A 40 0.93 -7.54 -25.02
C PHE A 40 1.56 -8.02 -26.35
N CYS A 41 0.75 -8.35 -27.35
CA CYS A 41 1.23 -8.70 -28.68
C CYS A 41 1.94 -7.53 -29.36
N CYS A 42 1.39 -6.31 -29.31
CA CYS A 42 2.01 -5.11 -29.85
C CYS A 42 3.35 -4.81 -29.16
N MET A 43 3.41 -4.93 -27.83
CA MET A 43 4.65 -4.75 -27.07
C MET A 43 5.72 -5.76 -27.48
N GLY A 44 5.34 -7.04 -27.63
CA GLY A 44 6.24 -8.08 -28.13
C GLY A 44 6.74 -7.80 -29.55
N LEU A 45 5.84 -7.43 -30.46
CA LEU A 45 6.19 -7.09 -31.84
C LEU A 45 7.21 -5.94 -31.89
N VAL A 46 6.95 -4.84 -31.18
CA VAL A 46 7.85 -3.68 -31.14
C VAL A 46 9.22 -4.07 -30.59
N ASN A 47 9.27 -4.92 -29.56
CA ASN A 47 10.52 -5.36 -28.95
C ASN A 47 11.36 -6.21 -29.92
N PHE A 48 10.76 -7.23 -30.54
CA PHE A 48 11.44 -8.05 -31.54
C PHE A 48 11.84 -7.26 -32.80
N SER A 49 10.99 -6.35 -33.28
CA SER A 49 11.32 -5.46 -34.39
C SER A 49 12.48 -4.53 -34.06
N SER A 50 12.56 -4.02 -32.82
CA SER A 50 13.68 -3.19 -32.37
C SER A 50 14.99 -3.96 -32.34
N PHE A 51 14.96 -5.22 -31.87
CA PHE A 51 16.14 -6.10 -31.92
C PHE A 51 16.55 -6.42 -33.35
N ALA A 52 15.61 -6.77 -34.23
CA ALA A 52 15.90 -7.05 -35.63
C ALA A 52 16.54 -5.83 -36.33
N LEU A 53 16.03 -4.62 -36.08
CA LEU A 53 16.58 -3.38 -36.62
C LEU A 53 17.99 -3.10 -36.09
N ALA A 54 18.20 -3.27 -34.77
CA ALA A 54 19.50 -3.06 -34.15
C ALA A 54 20.57 -4.01 -34.72
N PHE A 55 20.22 -5.28 -34.92
CA PHE A 55 21.13 -6.26 -35.54
C PHE A 55 21.33 -5.99 -37.04
N TYR A 56 20.29 -5.60 -37.78
CA TYR A 56 20.43 -5.28 -39.20
C TYR A 56 21.43 -4.15 -39.42
N VAL A 57 21.26 -3.03 -38.72
CA VAL A 57 22.19 -1.88 -38.80
C VAL A 57 23.57 -2.25 -38.24
N GLY A 58 23.61 -2.94 -37.10
CA GLY A 58 24.86 -3.37 -36.47
C GLY A 58 25.70 -4.28 -37.38
N ILE A 59 25.06 -5.21 -38.09
CA ILE A 59 25.75 -6.10 -39.04
C ILE A 59 26.23 -5.32 -40.26
N THR A 60 25.43 -4.39 -40.80
CA THR A 60 25.90 -3.57 -41.95
C THR A 60 27.19 -2.81 -41.62
N TRP A 61 27.29 -2.20 -40.44
CA TRP A 61 28.50 -1.52 -40.00
C TRP A 61 29.66 -2.46 -39.68
N ALA A 62 29.38 -3.68 -39.25
CA ALA A 62 30.41 -4.71 -39.06
C ALA A 62 30.99 -5.19 -40.41
N VAL A 63 30.16 -5.31 -41.44
CA VAL A 63 30.59 -5.66 -42.81
C VAL A 63 31.42 -4.54 -43.44
N ASP A 64 31.06 -3.28 -43.18
CA ASP A 64 31.82 -2.10 -43.62
C ASP A 64 33.16 -1.92 -42.88
N GLY A 65 33.49 -2.80 -41.92
CA GLY A 65 34.74 -2.79 -41.17
C GLY A 65 34.87 -1.68 -40.13
N GLN A 66 33.78 -0.96 -39.83
CA GLN A 66 33.76 0.14 -38.86
C GLN A 66 33.79 -0.35 -37.40
N ILE A 67 33.21 -1.53 -37.14
CA ILE A 67 33.08 -2.11 -35.80
C ILE A 67 33.33 -3.62 -35.81
N GLN A 68 33.95 -4.13 -34.75
CA GLN A 68 34.09 -5.56 -34.52
C GLN A 68 32.76 -6.17 -34.07
N LEU A 69 32.49 -7.42 -34.47
CA LEU A 69 31.29 -8.14 -34.03
C LEU A 69 31.22 -8.27 -32.50
N GLN A 70 32.37 -8.38 -31.84
CA GLN A 70 32.46 -8.43 -30.38
C GLN A 70 31.90 -7.16 -29.73
N ASP A 71 32.32 -5.98 -30.20
CA ASP A 71 31.89 -4.70 -29.64
C ASP A 71 30.39 -4.46 -29.83
N LEU A 72 29.84 -4.91 -30.96
CA LEU A 72 28.40 -4.89 -31.22
C LEU A 72 27.62 -5.72 -30.20
N LEU A 73 28.03 -6.97 -29.97
CA LEU A 73 27.36 -7.86 -29.02
C LEU A 73 27.48 -7.35 -27.58
N THR A 74 28.67 -6.90 -27.18
CA THR A 74 28.90 -6.36 -25.83
C THR A 74 28.05 -5.13 -25.56
N THR A 75 27.96 -4.21 -26.52
CA THR A 75 27.12 -3.00 -26.40
C THR A 75 25.64 -3.38 -26.30
N PHE A 76 25.17 -4.30 -27.15
CA PHE A 76 23.78 -4.77 -27.12
C PHE A 76 23.39 -5.40 -25.77
N PHE A 77 24.20 -6.33 -25.25
CA PHE A 77 23.94 -6.95 -23.95
C PHE A 77 24.02 -5.95 -22.80
N SER A 78 24.94 -4.99 -22.86
CA SER A 78 25.07 -3.94 -21.83
C SER A 78 23.83 -3.07 -21.75
N VAL A 79 23.32 -2.62 -22.90
CA VAL A 79 22.08 -1.82 -22.97
C VAL A 79 20.87 -2.64 -22.51
N MET A 80 20.78 -3.91 -22.91
CA MET A 80 19.69 -4.80 -22.50
C MET A 80 19.68 -5.02 -20.98
N MET A 81 20.82 -5.36 -20.38
CA MET A 81 20.94 -5.55 -18.93
C MET A 81 20.68 -4.24 -18.17
N GLY A 82 21.17 -3.10 -18.66
CA GLY A 82 20.91 -1.80 -18.06
C GLY A 82 19.43 -1.42 -18.07
N SER A 83 18.74 -1.64 -19.19
CA SER A 83 17.31 -1.42 -19.31
C SER A 83 16.49 -2.33 -18.37
N LEU A 84 16.86 -3.61 -18.28
CA LEU A 84 16.23 -4.56 -17.36
C LEU A 84 16.42 -4.16 -15.89
N ALA A 85 17.64 -3.77 -15.51
CA ALA A 85 17.93 -3.31 -14.15
C ALA A 85 17.10 -2.09 -13.78
N LEU A 86 16.97 -1.12 -14.69
CA LEU A 86 16.15 0.07 -14.49
C LEU A 86 14.66 -0.27 -14.40
N GLY A 87 14.17 -1.19 -15.23
CA GLY A 87 12.79 -1.69 -15.16
C GLY A 87 12.47 -2.37 -13.82
N GLN A 88 13.41 -3.13 -13.27
CA GLN A 88 13.26 -3.78 -11.95
C GLN A 88 13.44 -2.82 -10.77
N ALA A 89 14.12 -1.68 -10.95
CA ALA A 89 14.28 -0.68 -9.90
C ALA A 89 12.99 0.09 -9.58
N GLY A 90 12.06 0.18 -10.54
CA GLY A 90 10.79 0.91 -10.38
C GLY A 90 9.99 0.53 -9.13
N PRO A 91 9.63 -0.75 -8.93
CA PRO A 91 8.91 -1.21 -7.74
C PRO A 91 9.63 -0.89 -6.42
N GLN A 92 10.97 -0.95 -6.40
CA GLN A 92 11.77 -0.65 -5.21
C GLN A 92 11.57 0.80 -4.75
N PHE A 93 11.45 1.75 -5.68
CA PHE A 93 11.14 3.15 -5.33
C PHE A 93 9.76 3.31 -4.69
N ALA A 94 8.76 2.55 -5.14
CA ALA A 94 7.42 2.59 -4.53
C ALA A 94 7.43 2.05 -3.08
N VAL A 95 8.21 1.00 -2.82
CA VAL A 95 8.39 0.45 -1.46
C VAL A 95 9.02 1.49 -0.54
N LEU A 96 10.01 2.25 -1.01
CA LEU A 96 10.61 3.33 -0.22
C LEU A 96 9.56 4.38 0.17
N GLY A 97 8.69 4.78 -0.76
CA GLY A 97 7.59 5.71 -0.46
C GLY A 97 6.62 5.17 0.60
N ALA A 98 6.24 3.90 0.49
CA ALA A 98 5.40 3.25 1.50
C ALA A 98 6.08 3.16 2.88
N ALA A 99 7.39 2.85 2.90
CA ALA A 99 8.17 2.79 4.13
C ALA A 99 8.29 4.16 4.80
N GLN A 100 8.48 5.23 4.03
CA GLN A 100 8.50 6.61 4.55
C GLN A 100 7.13 6.99 5.15
N GLY A 101 6.03 6.64 4.49
CA GLY A 101 4.68 6.87 5.01
C GLY A 101 4.42 6.13 6.33
N ALA A 102 4.83 4.86 6.42
CA ALA A 102 4.71 4.09 7.66
C ALA A 102 5.60 4.64 8.79
N ALA A 103 6.83 5.04 8.45
CA ALA A 103 7.76 5.64 9.41
C ALA A 103 7.19 6.96 9.97
N ALA A 104 6.53 7.78 9.16
CA ALA A 104 5.93 9.04 9.61
C ALA A 104 4.93 8.83 10.76
N SER A 105 4.05 7.83 10.69
CA SER A 105 3.13 7.50 11.79
C SER A 105 3.83 7.00 13.05
N ILE A 106 4.97 6.31 12.90
CA ILE A 106 5.77 5.86 14.06
C ILE A 106 6.44 7.05 14.73
N TYR A 107 7.07 7.94 13.94
CA TYR A 107 7.71 9.14 14.47
C TYR A 107 6.71 10.10 15.10
N GLU A 108 5.49 10.21 14.56
CA GLU A 108 4.41 11.00 15.17
C GLU A 108 4.08 10.54 16.60
N VAL A 109 4.11 9.23 16.86
CA VAL A 109 3.89 8.69 18.22
C VAL A 109 5.13 8.86 19.10
N LEU A 110 6.33 8.72 18.54
CA LEU A 110 7.59 8.80 19.28
C LEU A 110 7.89 10.23 19.74
N ASP A 111 7.65 11.21 18.89
CA ASP A 111 7.92 12.63 19.15
C ASP A 111 6.79 13.32 19.93
N ARG A 112 5.70 12.60 20.23
CA ARG A 112 4.59 13.13 21.02
C ARG A 112 5.02 13.31 22.47
N GLU A 113 5.08 14.56 22.93
CA GLU A 113 5.22 14.88 24.35
C GLU A 113 3.89 14.66 25.10
N PRO A 114 3.80 13.74 26.07
CA PRO A 114 2.60 13.54 26.87
C PRO A 114 2.46 14.62 27.95
N GLU A 115 1.24 15.14 28.14
CA GLU A 115 0.94 16.12 29.20
C GLU A 115 1.20 15.56 30.62
N ILE A 116 1.00 14.24 30.80
CA ILE A 116 1.30 13.52 32.03
C ILE A 116 2.37 12.47 31.72
N ASP A 117 3.63 12.81 31.95
CA ASP A 117 4.75 11.90 31.75
C ASP A 117 4.86 10.91 32.93
N SER A 118 4.47 9.65 32.67
CA SER A 118 4.56 8.56 33.64
C SER A 118 5.98 8.03 33.84
N SER A 119 6.89 8.30 32.90
CA SER A 119 8.29 7.86 32.91
C SER A 119 9.22 8.89 33.55
N SER A 120 8.72 10.11 33.80
CA SER A 120 9.45 11.16 34.50
C SER A 120 9.86 10.72 35.90
N LYS A 121 11.10 11.03 36.29
CA LYS A 121 11.57 10.87 37.67
C LYS A 121 11.22 12.06 38.56
N LEU A 122 10.59 13.08 38.00
CA LEU A 122 10.17 14.29 38.71
C LEU A 122 8.94 13.96 39.57
N GLY A 123 9.06 14.16 40.87
CA GLY A 123 7.99 13.90 41.82
C GLY A 123 8.53 13.59 43.22
N ARG A 124 7.70 13.78 44.25
CA ARG A 124 8.05 13.41 45.62
C ARG A 124 7.93 11.90 45.79
N ARG A 125 9.06 11.21 45.98
CA ARG A 125 9.13 9.77 46.22
C ARG A 125 9.30 9.40 47.70
N ASP A 126 9.58 10.39 48.54
CA ASP A 126 10.06 10.18 49.92
C ASP A 126 8.95 10.25 50.97
N VAL A 127 7.69 9.99 50.57
CA VAL A 127 6.52 10.14 51.44
C VAL A 127 6.09 8.78 51.99
N LYS A 128 6.08 8.60 53.32
CA LYS A 128 5.39 7.47 53.95
C LYS A 128 3.88 7.63 53.78
N ILE A 129 3.30 6.84 52.87
CA ILE A 129 1.88 6.89 52.52
C ILE A 129 1.04 6.32 53.68
N LYS A 130 0.19 7.16 54.29
CA LYS A 130 -0.78 6.74 55.34
C LYS A 130 -2.15 6.32 54.77
N GLY A 131 -2.39 6.51 53.47
CA GLY A 131 -3.62 6.08 52.79
C GLY A 131 -4.81 7.04 52.89
N ASN A 132 -4.62 8.30 53.31
CA ASN A 132 -5.71 9.29 53.34
C ASN A 132 -5.86 9.96 51.98
N ILE A 133 -6.97 9.73 51.27
CA ILE A 133 -7.24 10.25 49.92
C ILE A 133 -8.39 11.24 50.02
N GLU A 134 -8.14 12.51 49.74
CA GLU A 134 -9.17 13.56 49.68
C GLU A 134 -9.33 14.02 48.24
N VAL A 135 -10.56 13.96 47.73
CA VAL A 135 -10.96 14.49 46.42
C VAL A 135 -11.79 15.73 46.69
N LYS A 136 -11.38 16.88 46.17
CA LYS A 136 -12.02 18.16 46.47
C LYS A 136 -12.34 18.93 45.18
N ASP A 137 -13.63 19.18 44.96
CA ASP A 137 -14.16 20.05 43.91
C ASP A 137 -13.60 19.79 42.49
N ILE A 138 -13.48 18.50 42.12
CA ILE A 138 -12.97 18.12 40.79
C ILE A 138 -14.09 18.15 39.75
N VAL A 139 -13.82 18.83 38.63
CA VAL A 139 -14.61 18.79 37.39
C VAL A 139 -13.83 17.98 36.35
N PHE A 140 -14.44 16.95 35.79
CA PHE A 140 -13.76 16.04 34.86
C PHE A 140 -14.61 15.69 33.65
N ASN A 141 -13.99 15.83 32.46
CA ASN A 141 -14.57 15.47 31.16
C ASN A 141 -13.59 14.54 30.41
N TYR A 142 -14.11 13.51 29.75
CA TYR A 142 -13.27 12.64 28.93
C TYR A 142 -12.91 13.31 27.59
N PRO A 143 -11.63 13.28 27.16
CA PRO A 143 -11.20 13.91 25.89
C PRO A 143 -11.92 13.37 24.65
N SER A 144 -12.37 12.12 24.67
CA SER A 144 -13.10 11.48 23.56
C SER A 144 -14.54 11.96 23.40
N ARG A 145 -15.11 12.62 24.42
CA ARG A 145 -16.47 13.19 24.42
C ARG A 145 -16.49 14.48 25.27
N PRO A 146 -15.91 15.57 24.76
CA PRO A 146 -15.79 16.82 25.52
C PRO A 146 -17.15 17.44 25.86
N ASP A 147 -18.17 17.16 25.04
CA ASP A 147 -19.51 17.76 25.15
C ASP A 147 -20.37 17.13 26.26
N VAL A 148 -19.98 15.97 26.79
CA VAL A 148 -20.74 15.25 27.83
C VAL A 148 -20.00 15.38 29.15
N GLN A 149 -20.46 16.31 29.99
CA GLN A 149 -19.92 16.46 31.34
C GLN A 149 -20.35 15.28 32.21
N VAL A 150 -19.38 14.48 32.68
CA VAL A 150 -19.67 13.25 33.45
C VAL A 150 -19.91 13.57 34.93
N ARG A 151 -19.19 14.53 35.53
CA ARG A 151 -19.43 15.01 36.91
C ARG A 151 -19.05 16.49 37.09
N SER A 152 -19.92 17.25 37.77
CA SER A 152 -19.77 18.70 37.96
C SER A 152 -19.27 19.12 39.36
N TYR A 153 -19.28 18.25 40.36
CA TYR A 153 -18.71 18.49 41.71
C TYR A 153 -18.65 17.17 42.50
N LEU A 154 -17.46 16.65 42.78
CA LEU A 154 -17.28 15.45 43.63
C LEU A 154 -16.34 15.77 44.78
N THR A 155 -16.85 15.66 46.00
CA THR A 155 -16.07 15.82 47.24
C THR A 155 -16.18 14.54 48.06
N LEU A 156 -15.06 13.83 48.23
CA LEU A 156 -14.95 12.56 48.95
C LEU A 156 -13.71 12.62 49.86
N ARG A 157 -13.84 12.06 51.06
CA ARG A 157 -12.84 12.16 52.13
C ARG A 157 -12.52 10.79 52.72
#